data_AF-A0A956RXW3-F1
#
_entry.id   AF-A0A956RXW3-F1
#
_cell.length_a   1.000
_cell.length_b   1.000
_cell.length_c   1.000
_cell.angle_alpha   90.00
_cell.angle_beta   90.00
_cell.angle_gamma   90.00
#
_symmetry.space_group_name_H-M   'P 1'
#
loop_
_entity.id
_entity.type
_entity.pdbx_description
1 polymer ?
#
loop_
_entity_poly.entity_id
_entity_poly.type
_entity_poly.pdbx_seq_one_letter_code
_entity_poly.pdbx_strand_id
1 'polypeptide(L)'
;MRGIPVIGAAGGIFEVFVPGLFLLLNIIGVLYFLPFIPEDSKAQLSQIISNPALSLIIAIGFGYLMGVILRIFRAEGSDKWSGKYLRTFEGNCKKGEKRSNLYGYENFPYIGWLGVTCQNSMPREVLDFYYDTWARFEITDKTLEGYKKESVSSHKLPNEVIEKLASIKGLSFRSRKSFLKQMQDTIGNSDTEKYEYQLLRYACLWGRARSNNSGRSYFNFCKTVLLADDKLTTEIYSRSSLSRYISGMFYALVMGIVLLTFTLLLQLILLKLLNLLLIFMMLVYFVAILAILQNLRYMRVSEAQTVFYSSFKNRDSFDFSKKSDSSKDK
;
A
#
# COMPACT_ATOMS: atom_id res chain seq x y z
N MET A 1 22.23 4.42 17.33
CA MET A 1 20.85 3.97 17.61
C MET A 1 20.06 5.12 18.21
N ARG A 2 19.22 5.81 17.42
CA ARG A 2 18.14 6.71 17.88
C ARG A 2 17.27 6.99 16.65
N GLY A 3 15.97 6.77 16.79
CA GLY A 3 15.00 6.76 15.69
C GLY A 3 13.92 5.70 15.90
N ILE A 4 13.50 5.46 17.15
CA ILE A 4 12.18 4.88 17.37
C ILE A 4 11.23 5.92 16.78
N PRO A 5 10.38 5.57 15.79
CA PRO A 5 9.41 6.51 15.26
C PRO A 5 8.61 7.05 16.43
N VAL A 6 8.75 8.34 16.71
CA VAL A 6 8.10 8.98 17.85
C VAL A 6 6.60 8.86 17.64
N ILE A 7 5.97 7.96 18.37
CA ILE A 7 4.53 7.98 18.63
C ILE A 7 4.33 9.30 19.38
N GLY A 8 3.94 10.36 18.66
CA GLY A 8 3.78 11.70 19.25
C GLY A 8 4.30 12.89 18.44
N ALA A 9 4.86 12.71 17.23
CA ALA A 9 4.97 13.87 16.33
C ALA A 9 3.58 14.47 16.14
N ALA A 10 3.40 15.78 16.31
CA ALA A 10 2.08 16.44 16.40
C ALA A 10 1.10 16.08 15.24
N GLY A 11 1.63 15.74 14.05
CA GLY A 11 0.84 15.26 12.92
C GLY A 11 0.22 13.86 13.10
N GLY A 12 0.82 13.02 13.94
CA GLY A 12 0.36 11.66 14.25
C GLY A 12 -0.90 11.60 15.12
N ILE A 13 -1.27 12.69 15.77
CA ILE A 13 -2.49 12.74 16.61
C ILE A 13 -3.72 12.73 15.71
N PHE A 14 -3.75 13.56 14.65
CA PHE A 14 -4.91 13.66 13.76
C PHE A 14 -5.20 12.36 13.00
N GLU A 15 -4.17 11.65 12.54
CA GLU A 15 -4.34 10.37 11.82
C GLU A 15 -5.01 9.29 12.67
N VAL A 16 -4.89 9.37 14.00
CA VAL A 16 -5.50 8.44 14.96
C VAL A 16 -6.82 8.99 15.50
N PHE A 17 -6.79 10.22 15.98
CA PHE A 17 -7.86 10.84 16.73
C PHE A 17 -9.12 11.05 15.88
N VAL A 18 -9.00 11.56 14.66
CA VAL A 18 -10.18 11.91 13.85
C VAL A 18 -11.01 10.67 13.46
N PRO A 19 -10.43 9.58 12.92
CA PRO A 19 -11.19 8.35 12.69
C PRO A 19 -11.82 7.76 13.95
N GLY A 20 -11.10 7.84 15.07
CA GLY A 20 -11.57 7.33 16.34
C GLY A 20 -12.71 8.14 16.94
N LEU A 21 -12.63 9.46 16.90
CA LEU A 21 -13.70 10.38 17.30
C LEU A 21 -14.93 10.17 16.42
N PHE A 22 -14.74 10.02 15.10
CA PHE A 22 -15.84 9.71 14.18
C PHE A 22 -16.55 8.41 14.57
N LEU A 23 -15.82 7.34 14.86
CA LEU A 23 -16.41 6.08 15.29
C LEU A 23 -17.10 6.21 16.65
N LEU A 24 -16.52 6.95 17.60
CA LEU A 24 -17.14 7.23 18.90
C LEU A 24 -18.48 7.94 18.75
N LEU A 25 -18.57 8.96 17.90
CA LEU A 25 -19.82 9.66 17.62
C LEU A 25 -20.88 8.73 17.02
N ASN A 26 -20.48 7.79 16.17
CA ASN A 26 -21.39 6.77 15.64
C ASN A 26 -21.89 5.83 16.74
N ILE A 27 -21.03 5.41 17.67
CA ILE A 27 -21.43 4.56 18.81
C ILE A 27 -22.42 5.31 19.70
N ILE A 28 -22.13 6.58 20.05
CA ILE A 28 -23.02 7.43 20.85
C ILE A 28 -24.38 7.60 20.15
N GLY A 29 -24.37 7.90 18.86
CA GLY A 29 -25.60 8.02 18.07
C GLY A 29 -26.40 6.73 18.04
N VAL A 30 -25.75 5.58 17.84
CA VAL A 30 -26.39 4.27 17.88
C VAL A 30 -27.02 4.00 19.24
N LEU A 31 -26.30 4.21 20.34
CA LEU A 31 -26.82 4.03 21.69
C LEU A 31 -28.07 4.90 21.94
N TYR A 32 -28.09 6.12 21.42
CA TYR A 32 -29.25 7.01 21.52
C TYR A 32 -30.47 6.48 20.74
N PHE A 33 -30.25 5.89 19.58
CA PHE A 33 -31.32 5.37 18.71
C PHE A 33 -31.79 3.94 19.06
N LEU A 34 -31.11 3.23 19.96
CA LEU A 34 -31.52 1.87 20.32
C LEU A 34 -32.85 1.88 21.11
N PRO A 35 -33.83 1.05 20.72
CA PRO A 35 -35.19 1.06 21.29
C PRO A 35 -35.28 0.49 22.71
N PHE A 36 -34.30 -0.30 23.14
CA PHE A 36 -34.28 -0.92 24.47
C PHE A 36 -33.51 -0.10 25.52
N ILE A 37 -32.87 1.00 25.13
CA ILE A 37 -32.17 1.86 26.08
C ILE A 37 -33.21 2.74 26.78
N PRO A 38 -33.32 2.69 28.13
CA PRO A 38 -34.26 3.50 28.88
C PRO A 38 -34.06 5.00 28.64
N GLU A 39 -35.14 5.78 28.69
CA GLU A 39 -35.08 7.24 28.52
C GLU A 39 -34.20 7.91 29.57
N ASP A 40 -34.13 7.37 30.80
CA ASP A 40 -33.23 7.88 31.84
C ASP A 40 -31.76 7.78 31.43
N SER A 41 -31.36 6.69 30.77
CA SER A 41 -30.00 6.52 30.25
C SER A 41 -29.71 7.48 29.10
N LYS A 42 -30.70 7.76 28.24
CA LYS A 42 -30.58 8.76 27.17
C LYS A 42 -30.48 10.17 27.73
N ALA A 43 -31.21 10.47 28.80
CA ALA A 43 -31.15 11.74 29.50
C ALA A 43 -29.77 11.96 30.14
N GLN A 44 -29.21 10.93 30.79
CA GLN A 44 -27.83 10.98 31.30
C GLN A 44 -26.80 11.23 30.20
N LEU A 45 -26.94 10.55 29.05
CA LEU A 45 -26.08 10.78 27.89
C LEU A 45 -26.20 12.22 27.37
N SER A 46 -27.41 12.76 27.30
CA SER A 46 -27.66 14.14 26.90
C SER A 46 -27.05 15.15 27.87
N GLN A 47 -27.13 14.90 29.18
CA GLN A 47 -26.48 15.73 30.21
C GLN A 47 -24.96 15.71 30.08
N ILE A 48 -24.37 14.54 29.83
CA ILE A 48 -22.94 14.39 29.54
C ILE A 48 -22.54 15.24 28.33
N ILE A 49 -23.32 15.13 27.24
CA ILE A 49 -23.09 15.88 25.98
C ILE A 49 -23.25 17.39 26.19
N SER A 50 -24.17 17.80 27.06
CA SER A 50 -24.42 19.21 27.39
C SER A 50 -23.31 19.85 28.23
N ASN A 51 -22.48 19.04 28.90
CA ASN A 51 -21.31 19.53 29.61
C ASN A 51 -20.08 19.53 28.67
N PRO A 52 -19.62 20.71 28.20
CA PRO A 52 -18.54 20.78 27.22
C PRO A 52 -17.21 20.25 27.75
N ALA A 53 -16.91 20.46 29.04
CA ALA A 53 -15.66 20.00 29.65
C ALA A 53 -15.62 18.46 29.72
N LEU A 54 -16.70 17.86 30.21
CA LEU A 54 -16.81 16.40 30.33
C LEU A 54 -16.88 15.73 28.94
N SER A 55 -17.63 16.33 28.01
CA SER A 55 -17.67 15.91 26.61
C SER A 55 -16.30 15.94 25.95
N LEU A 56 -15.51 16.98 26.19
CA LEU A 56 -14.16 17.10 25.65
C LEU A 56 -13.23 16.01 26.21
N ILE A 57 -13.29 15.74 27.53
CA ILE A 57 -12.49 14.69 28.17
C ILE A 57 -12.83 13.31 27.58
N ILE A 58 -14.12 12.99 27.46
CA ILE A 58 -14.57 11.72 26.86
C ILE A 58 -14.17 11.65 25.39
N ALA A 59 -14.41 12.71 24.63
CA ALA A 59 -14.08 12.77 23.20
C ALA A 59 -12.59 12.55 22.96
N ILE A 60 -11.71 13.21 23.73
CA ILE A 60 -10.25 13.04 23.63
C ILE A 60 -9.84 11.62 24.02
N GLY A 61 -10.24 11.16 25.21
CA GLY A 61 -9.82 9.86 25.74
C GLY A 61 -10.31 8.69 24.90
N PHE A 62 -11.63 8.58 24.71
CA PHE A 62 -12.23 7.48 23.95
C PHE A 62 -12.04 7.64 22.45
N GLY A 63 -12.07 8.86 21.91
CA GLY A 63 -11.80 9.09 20.49
C GLY A 63 -10.39 8.65 20.13
N TYR A 64 -9.38 8.97 20.94
CA TYR A 64 -8.03 8.49 20.69
C TYR A 64 -7.92 6.96 20.84
N LEU A 65 -8.51 6.38 21.89
CA LEU A 65 -8.52 4.92 22.10
C LEU A 65 -9.13 4.17 20.90
N MET A 66 -10.30 4.59 20.43
CA MET A 66 -10.94 4.00 19.26
C MET A 66 -10.08 4.18 18.01
N GLY A 67 -9.40 5.32 17.86
CA GLY A 67 -8.44 5.57 16.81
C GLY A 67 -7.27 4.60 16.82
N VAL A 68 -6.72 4.31 18.00
CA VAL A 68 -5.65 3.33 18.19
C VAL A 68 -6.13 1.93 17.80
N ILE A 69 -7.34 1.54 18.22
CA ILE A 69 -7.95 0.26 17.81
C ILE A 69 -8.07 0.19 16.28
N LEU A 70 -8.57 1.25 15.64
CA LEU A 70 -8.67 1.31 14.17
C LEU A 70 -7.30 1.18 13.49
N ARG A 71 -6.24 1.72 14.10
CA ARG A 71 -4.87 1.62 13.60
C ARG A 71 -4.35 0.17 13.58
N ILE A 72 -4.85 -0.71 14.45
CA ILE A 72 -4.46 -2.12 14.49
C ILE A 72 -4.83 -2.83 13.18
N PHE A 73 -5.91 -2.41 12.49
CA PHE A 73 -6.36 -3.04 11.25
C PHE A 73 -5.41 -2.86 10.06
N ARG A 74 -4.36 -2.03 10.20
CA ARG A 74 -3.30 -1.74 9.21
C ARG A 74 -3.81 -1.19 7.87
N ALA A 75 -3.03 -0.31 7.24
CA ALA A 75 -3.37 0.23 5.91
C ALA A 75 -3.44 -0.81 4.77
N GLU A 76 -3.00 -2.04 5.03
CA GLU A 76 -2.99 -3.12 4.06
C GLU A 76 -4.38 -3.63 3.71
N GLY A 77 -5.31 -3.68 4.67
CA GLY A 77 -6.66 -4.17 4.40
C GLY A 77 -7.37 -3.24 3.44
N SER A 78 -7.42 -1.94 3.76
CA SER A 78 -8.00 -0.92 2.88
C SER A 78 -7.33 -0.88 1.50
N ASP A 79 -6.01 -1.05 1.40
CA ASP A 79 -5.31 -1.13 0.10
C ASP A 79 -5.74 -2.36 -0.74
N LYS A 80 -5.95 -3.52 -0.11
CA LYS A 80 -6.46 -4.71 -0.80
C LYS A 80 -7.89 -4.51 -1.30
N TRP A 81 -8.75 -3.88 -0.49
CA TRP A 81 -10.12 -3.54 -0.89
C TRP A 81 -10.14 -2.54 -2.04
N SER A 82 -9.30 -1.49 -1.99
CA SER A 82 -9.13 -0.54 -3.10
C SER A 82 -8.67 -1.26 -4.37
N GLY A 83 -7.71 -2.18 -4.29
CA GLY A 83 -7.29 -2.98 -5.44
C GLY A 83 -8.40 -3.85 -6.02
N LYS A 84 -9.21 -4.46 -5.16
CA LYS A 84 -10.39 -5.22 -5.62
C LYS A 84 -11.39 -4.30 -6.32
N TYR A 85 -11.65 -3.11 -5.75
CA TYR A 85 -12.51 -2.11 -6.35
C TYR A 85 -12.04 -1.71 -7.75
N LEU A 86 -10.77 -1.36 -7.93
CA LEU A 86 -10.23 -0.99 -9.24
C LEU A 86 -10.38 -2.14 -10.26
N ARG A 87 -10.09 -3.39 -9.87
CA ARG A 87 -10.27 -4.55 -10.76
C ARG A 87 -11.73 -4.79 -11.17
N THR A 88 -12.69 -4.41 -10.34
CA THR A 88 -14.11 -4.58 -10.64
C THR A 88 -14.67 -3.44 -11.48
N PHE A 89 -14.32 -2.19 -11.16
CA PHE A 89 -14.98 -1.00 -11.71
C PHE A 89 -14.13 -0.18 -12.69
N GLU A 90 -12.81 -0.21 -12.57
CA GLU A 90 -11.94 0.57 -13.46
C GLU A 90 -11.70 -0.18 -14.78
N GLY A 91 -12.06 0.44 -15.90
CA GLY A 91 -11.99 -0.22 -17.22
C GLY A 91 -10.61 -0.75 -17.60
N ASN A 92 -9.53 -0.09 -17.16
CA ASN A 92 -8.16 -0.54 -17.39
C ASN A 92 -7.82 -1.79 -16.60
N CYS A 93 -8.20 -1.86 -15.32
CA CYS A 93 -7.97 -3.02 -14.46
C CYS A 93 -8.99 -4.14 -14.66
N LYS A 94 -10.16 -3.88 -15.24
CA LYS A 94 -11.19 -4.90 -15.51
C LYS A 94 -10.78 -5.89 -16.61
N LYS A 95 -9.97 -5.44 -17.57
CA LYS A 95 -9.52 -6.23 -18.74
C LYS A 95 -8.39 -7.22 -18.44
N GLY A 96 -8.16 -7.54 -17.17
CA GLY A 96 -7.07 -8.41 -16.74
C GLY A 96 -5.77 -7.67 -16.46
N GLU A 97 -4.82 -8.42 -15.91
CA GLU A 97 -3.51 -7.93 -15.50
C GLU A 97 -2.64 -7.60 -16.72
N LYS A 98 -2.15 -6.36 -16.79
CA LYS A 98 -1.29 -5.81 -17.83
C LYS A 98 -0.18 -4.99 -17.20
N ARG A 99 0.91 -4.78 -17.93
CA ARG A 99 2.05 -3.95 -17.48
C ARG A 99 1.62 -2.56 -17.00
N SER A 100 0.71 -1.90 -17.72
CA SER A 100 0.25 -0.55 -17.40
C SER A 100 -0.67 -0.45 -16.17
N ASN A 101 -1.23 -1.57 -15.70
CA ASN A 101 -2.23 -1.57 -14.62
C ASN A 101 -1.80 -2.41 -13.40
N LEU A 102 -0.51 -2.74 -13.29
CA LEU A 102 0.04 -3.55 -12.19
C LEU A 102 -0.29 -2.97 -10.81
N TYR A 103 -0.41 -1.65 -10.67
CA TYR A 103 -0.84 -0.99 -9.43
C TYR A 103 -2.22 -1.43 -8.95
N GLY A 104 -3.08 -2.02 -9.78
CA GLY A 104 -4.38 -2.58 -9.41
C GLY A 104 -4.32 -4.06 -8.96
N TYR A 105 -3.20 -4.74 -9.20
CA TYR A 105 -3.01 -6.18 -8.93
C TYR A 105 -1.96 -6.45 -7.86
N GLU A 106 -0.92 -5.63 -7.81
CA GLU A 106 0.17 -5.79 -6.85
C GLU A 106 -0.22 -5.33 -5.45
N ASN A 107 0.55 -5.81 -4.47
CA ASN A 107 0.51 -5.29 -3.12
C ASN A 107 1.49 -4.12 -2.99
N PHE A 108 1.16 -3.16 -2.14
CA PHE A 108 2.10 -2.11 -1.76
C PHE A 108 3.47 -2.69 -1.35
N PRO A 109 4.60 -2.18 -1.88
CA PRO A 109 4.78 -0.88 -2.56
C PRO A 109 4.70 -0.88 -4.10
N TYR A 110 4.04 -1.87 -4.73
CA TYR A 110 3.82 -1.94 -6.19
C TYR A 110 5.13 -1.96 -7.01
N ILE A 111 6.02 -2.90 -6.66
CA ILE A 111 7.36 -3.01 -7.23
C ILE A 111 7.33 -3.18 -8.76
N GLY A 112 6.52 -4.08 -9.30
CA GLY A 112 6.44 -4.29 -10.74
C GLY A 112 5.91 -3.06 -11.47
N TRP A 113 4.92 -2.36 -10.89
CA TRP A 113 4.46 -1.08 -11.42
C TRP A 113 5.59 -0.02 -11.45
N LEU A 114 6.36 0.12 -10.37
CA LEU A 114 7.54 1.01 -10.33
C LEU A 114 8.54 0.64 -11.43
N GLY A 115 8.77 -0.65 -11.65
CA GLY A 115 9.63 -1.13 -12.74
C GLY A 115 9.15 -0.73 -14.13
N VAL A 116 7.84 -0.85 -14.40
CA VAL A 116 7.25 -0.37 -15.68
C VAL A 116 7.42 1.13 -15.84
N THR A 117 7.18 1.91 -14.79
CA THR A 117 7.37 3.37 -14.82
C THR A 117 8.81 3.74 -15.10
N CYS A 118 9.78 3.05 -14.48
CA CYS A 118 11.20 3.29 -14.74
C CYS A 118 11.57 2.99 -16.19
N GLN A 119 11.09 1.86 -16.74
CA GLN A 119 11.37 1.46 -18.13
C GLN A 119 10.82 2.43 -19.16
N ASN A 120 9.63 3.00 -18.92
CA ASN A 120 8.93 3.79 -19.93
C ASN A 120 9.25 5.29 -19.86
N SER A 121 9.71 5.80 -18.70
CA SER A 121 9.69 7.24 -18.44
C SER A 121 10.93 7.78 -17.74
N MET A 122 11.88 6.92 -17.32
CA MET A 122 13.05 7.35 -16.55
C MET A 122 14.37 7.12 -17.30
N PRO A 123 15.42 7.89 -16.99
CA PRO A 123 16.78 7.64 -17.48
C PRO A 123 17.31 6.25 -17.12
N ARG A 124 18.28 5.76 -17.90
CA ARG A 124 18.85 4.41 -17.76
C ARG A 124 19.46 4.19 -16.37
N GLU A 125 20.07 5.21 -15.79
CA GLU A 125 20.68 5.15 -14.45
C GLU A 125 19.65 4.86 -13.35
N VAL A 126 18.43 5.37 -13.49
CA VAL A 126 17.32 5.12 -12.56
C VAL A 126 16.84 3.68 -12.70
N LEU A 127 16.77 3.18 -13.93
CA LEU A 127 16.38 1.80 -14.21
C LEU A 127 17.42 0.80 -13.69
N ASP A 128 18.72 1.08 -13.86
CA ASP A 128 19.80 0.27 -13.31
C ASP A 128 19.73 0.23 -11.78
N PHE A 129 19.56 1.39 -11.13
CA PHE A 129 19.35 1.45 -9.69
C PHE A 129 18.14 0.61 -9.24
N TYR A 130 17.02 0.70 -9.97
CA TYR A 130 15.85 -0.13 -9.70
C TYR A 130 16.18 -1.63 -9.80
N TYR A 131 16.87 -2.06 -10.86
CA TYR A 131 17.25 -3.46 -11.04
C TYR A 131 18.19 -4.00 -9.96
N ASP A 132 19.09 -3.16 -9.48
CA ASP A 132 20.08 -3.56 -8.47
C ASP A 132 19.49 -3.60 -7.06
N THR A 133 18.48 -2.77 -6.81
CA THR A 133 18.08 -2.42 -5.44
C THR A 133 16.66 -2.87 -5.09
N TRP A 134 15.72 -2.73 -6.03
CA TRP A 134 14.29 -2.93 -5.78
C TRP A 134 13.72 -4.14 -6.51
N ALA A 135 14.27 -4.46 -7.68
CA ALA A 135 13.79 -5.54 -8.52
C ALA A 135 13.96 -6.91 -7.88
N ARG A 136 13.06 -7.81 -8.27
CA ARG A 136 13.20 -9.25 -8.07
C ARG A 136 13.03 -9.93 -9.38
N PHE A 137 13.89 -10.89 -9.65
CA PHE A 137 13.86 -11.63 -10.89
C PHE A 137 13.33 -13.02 -10.61
N GLU A 138 12.35 -13.47 -11.37
CA GLU A 138 11.84 -14.84 -11.30
C GLU A 138 11.42 -15.26 -12.69
N ILE A 139 11.76 -16.49 -13.08
CA ILE A 139 11.37 -17.06 -14.37
C ILE A 139 10.04 -17.80 -14.20
N THR A 140 8.95 -17.15 -14.60
CA THR A 140 7.58 -17.71 -14.56
C THR A 140 7.08 -18.06 -15.96
N ASP A 141 5.94 -18.76 -16.06
CA ASP A 141 5.27 -18.98 -17.35
C ASP A 141 4.96 -17.68 -18.08
N LYS A 142 4.49 -16.65 -17.35
CA LYS A 142 4.26 -15.31 -17.90
C LYS A 142 5.54 -14.65 -18.40
N THR A 143 6.67 -14.91 -17.74
CA THR A 143 7.99 -14.42 -18.15
C THR A 143 8.37 -15.05 -19.50
N LEU A 144 8.26 -16.38 -19.62
CA LEU A 144 8.55 -17.12 -20.85
C LEU A 144 7.60 -16.74 -21.99
N GLU A 145 6.29 -16.63 -21.72
CA GLU A 145 5.33 -16.10 -22.68
C GLU A 145 5.67 -14.67 -23.11
N GLY A 146 6.14 -13.86 -22.17
CA GLY A 146 6.60 -12.50 -22.42
C GLY A 146 7.75 -12.47 -23.42
N TYR A 147 8.77 -13.30 -23.22
CA TYR A 147 9.88 -13.46 -24.16
C TYR A 147 9.40 -13.89 -25.55
N LYS A 148 8.39 -14.76 -25.63
CA LYS A 148 7.81 -15.21 -26.91
C LYS A 148 7.01 -14.11 -27.62
N LYS A 149 6.25 -13.29 -26.87
CA LYS A 149 5.30 -12.29 -27.41
C LYS A 149 5.96 -11.03 -27.96
N GLU A 150 7.17 -10.64 -27.55
CA GLU A 150 7.85 -9.43 -28.07
C GLU A 150 8.48 -9.59 -29.47
N SER A 151 7.93 -10.52 -30.27
CA SER A 151 8.38 -10.96 -31.60
C SER A 151 8.35 -9.90 -32.71
N VAL A 152 8.10 -8.64 -32.39
CA VAL A 152 7.95 -7.53 -33.35
C VAL A 152 9.14 -6.56 -33.33
N SER A 153 10.09 -6.72 -32.39
CA SER A 153 11.30 -5.90 -32.33
C SER A 153 12.54 -6.68 -32.78
N SER A 154 13.54 -5.98 -33.32
CA SER A 154 14.84 -6.50 -33.80
C SER A 154 15.68 -7.25 -32.77
N HIS A 155 15.17 -7.45 -31.54
CA HIS A 155 15.88 -8.04 -30.41
C HIS A 155 15.12 -9.23 -29.81
N LYS A 156 14.50 -10.05 -30.68
CA LYS A 156 13.79 -11.27 -30.29
C LYS A 156 14.76 -12.28 -29.68
N LEU A 157 14.40 -12.85 -28.52
CA LEU A 157 15.12 -14.00 -27.98
C LEU A 157 14.91 -15.21 -28.90
N PRO A 158 15.99 -15.90 -29.34
CA PRO A 158 15.87 -17.14 -30.08
C PRO A 158 15.06 -18.19 -29.30
N ASN A 159 14.29 -19.02 -29.99
CA ASN A 159 13.49 -20.06 -29.34
C ASN A 159 14.37 -21.02 -28.52
N GLU A 160 15.58 -21.32 -29.00
CA GLU A 160 16.58 -22.12 -28.30
C GLU A 160 16.96 -21.52 -26.94
N VAL A 161 17.12 -20.19 -26.87
CA VAL A 161 17.39 -19.47 -25.62
C VAL A 161 16.18 -19.60 -24.68
N ILE A 162 14.96 -19.43 -25.21
CA ILE A 162 13.73 -19.55 -24.41
C ILE A 162 13.54 -20.98 -23.86
N GLU A 163 13.86 -22.00 -24.65
CA GLU A 163 13.83 -23.41 -24.23
C GLU A 163 14.84 -23.70 -23.11
N LYS A 164 16.07 -23.18 -23.23
CA LYS A 164 17.07 -23.25 -22.16
C LYS A 164 16.59 -22.54 -20.90
N LEU A 165 15.99 -21.35 -21.01
CA LEU A 165 15.44 -20.62 -19.86
C LEU A 165 14.25 -21.34 -19.20
N ALA A 166 13.54 -22.21 -19.92
CA ALA A 166 12.47 -23.01 -19.33
C ALA A 166 12.99 -24.02 -18.29
N SER A 167 14.25 -24.44 -18.39
CA SER A 167 14.88 -25.36 -17.42
C SER A 167 15.05 -24.76 -16.02
N ILE A 168 15.14 -23.43 -15.92
CA ILE A 168 15.28 -22.67 -14.68
C ILE A 168 13.97 -22.02 -14.23
N LYS A 169 12.84 -22.45 -14.80
CA LYS A 169 11.51 -21.99 -14.40
C LYS A 169 11.27 -22.25 -12.92
N GLY A 170 10.72 -21.24 -12.22
CA GLY A 170 10.46 -21.28 -10.79
C GLY A 170 11.63 -20.84 -9.91
N LEU A 171 12.83 -20.61 -10.48
CA LEU A 171 13.92 -19.98 -9.75
C LEU A 171 13.64 -18.49 -9.53
N SER A 172 14.01 -18.00 -8.35
CA SER A 172 13.90 -16.59 -7.97
C SER A 172 15.24 -16.05 -7.48
N PHE A 173 15.54 -14.80 -7.82
CA PHE A 173 16.83 -14.17 -7.60
C PHE A 173 16.64 -12.84 -6.88
N ARG A 174 17.48 -12.60 -5.88
CA ARG A 174 17.40 -11.39 -5.04
C ARG A 174 18.16 -10.20 -5.62
N SER A 175 19.05 -10.41 -6.59
CA SER A 175 19.88 -9.35 -7.18
C SER A 175 20.06 -9.56 -8.68
N ARG A 176 20.28 -8.46 -9.41
CA ARG A 176 20.68 -8.47 -10.82
C ARG A 176 21.90 -9.36 -11.03
N LYS A 177 22.94 -9.21 -10.21
CA LYS A 177 24.18 -10.01 -10.31
C LYS A 177 23.92 -11.51 -10.22
N SER A 178 23.14 -11.97 -9.23
CA SER A 178 22.79 -13.40 -9.10
C SER A 178 21.95 -13.91 -10.27
N PHE A 179 21.04 -13.08 -10.79
CA PHE A 179 20.21 -13.43 -11.93
C PHE A 179 21.04 -13.56 -13.20
N LEU A 180 21.86 -12.56 -13.51
CA LEU A 180 22.72 -12.56 -14.69
C LEU A 180 23.75 -13.67 -14.66
N LYS A 181 24.32 -13.99 -13.48
CA LYS A 181 25.19 -15.16 -13.34
C LYS A 181 24.46 -16.46 -13.71
N GLN A 182 23.23 -16.65 -13.22
CA GLN A 182 22.45 -17.83 -13.62
C GLN A 182 22.13 -17.83 -15.11
N MET A 183 21.86 -16.67 -15.72
CA MET A 183 21.66 -16.58 -17.18
C MET A 183 22.94 -17.00 -17.92
N GLN A 184 24.10 -16.49 -17.51
CA GLN A 184 25.40 -16.87 -18.08
C GLN A 184 25.64 -18.38 -18.01
N ASP A 185 25.35 -18.98 -16.85
CA ASP A 185 25.48 -20.43 -16.63
C ASP A 185 24.50 -21.25 -17.50
N THR A 186 23.35 -20.66 -17.89
CA THR A 186 22.26 -21.38 -18.59
C THR A 186 22.31 -21.20 -20.11
N ILE A 187 22.57 -19.98 -20.60
CA ILE A 187 22.52 -19.63 -22.02
C ILE A 187 23.87 -19.14 -22.57
N GLY A 188 24.89 -19.00 -21.73
CA GLY A 188 26.23 -18.53 -22.11
C GLY A 188 26.39 -17.01 -21.99
N ASN A 189 27.64 -16.56 -21.88
CA ASN A 189 27.98 -15.14 -21.71
C ASN A 189 27.52 -14.28 -22.88
N SER A 190 27.80 -14.72 -24.11
CA SER A 190 27.46 -13.97 -25.34
C SER A 190 25.96 -13.67 -25.45
N ASP A 191 25.12 -14.69 -25.27
CA ASP A 191 23.66 -14.51 -25.31
C ASP A 191 23.16 -13.68 -24.12
N THR A 192 23.76 -13.86 -22.94
CA THR A 192 23.36 -13.08 -21.76
C THR A 192 23.64 -11.59 -21.95
N GLU A 193 24.82 -11.23 -22.46
CA GLU A 193 25.18 -9.83 -22.75
C GLU A 193 24.30 -9.25 -23.86
N LYS A 194 24.08 -10.03 -24.93
CA LYS A 194 23.26 -9.60 -26.07
C LYS A 194 21.80 -9.34 -25.69
N TYR A 195 21.23 -10.16 -24.81
CA TYR A 195 19.81 -10.09 -24.43
C TYR A 195 19.57 -9.59 -23.00
N GLU A 196 20.58 -8.99 -22.36
CA GLU A 196 20.56 -8.62 -20.94
C GLU A 196 19.31 -7.79 -20.59
N TYR A 197 19.04 -6.76 -21.39
CA TYR A 197 17.91 -5.85 -21.18
C TYR A 197 16.58 -6.60 -21.22
N GLN A 198 16.37 -7.47 -22.21
CA GLN A 198 15.15 -8.26 -22.36
C GLN A 198 14.98 -9.22 -21.18
N LEU A 199 16.06 -9.92 -20.80
CA LEU A 199 16.08 -10.85 -19.67
C LEU A 199 15.66 -10.14 -18.38
N LEU A 200 16.29 -9.02 -18.05
CA LEU A 200 15.98 -8.23 -16.87
C LEU A 200 14.55 -7.68 -16.91
N ARG A 201 14.13 -7.17 -18.07
CA ARG A 201 12.81 -6.57 -18.27
C ARG A 201 11.67 -7.53 -17.98
N TYR A 202 11.71 -8.74 -18.52
CA TYR A 202 10.60 -9.68 -18.32
C TYR A 202 10.66 -10.40 -16.98
N ALA A 203 11.85 -10.86 -16.55
CA ALA A 203 12.00 -11.55 -15.28
C ALA A 203 11.65 -10.65 -14.09
N CYS A 204 11.87 -9.34 -14.21
CA CYS A 204 11.50 -8.39 -13.17
C CYS A 204 10.00 -8.09 -13.12
N LEU A 205 9.34 -7.96 -14.27
CA LEU A 205 7.94 -7.50 -14.34
C LEU A 205 6.92 -8.57 -13.98
N TRP A 206 7.26 -9.84 -14.25
CA TRP A 206 6.36 -10.97 -14.07
C TRP A 206 6.85 -11.98 -13.06
N GLY A 207 8.03 -11.74 -12.48
CA GLY A 207 8.38 -12.34 -11.21
C GLY A 207 7.34 -11.87 -10.22
N ARG A 208 6.46 -12.79 -9.79
CA ARG A 208 5.43 -12.41 -8.83
C ARG A 208 6.22 -11.93 -7.63
N ALA A 209 6.13 -10.63 -7.35
CA ALA A 209 6.20 -10.15 -5.99
C ALA A 209 4.97 -10.69 -5.25
N ARG A 210 4.87 -12.03 -5.14
CA ARG A 210 4.07 -12.75 -4.16
C ARG A 210 4.59 -12.19 -2.86
N SER A 211 3.87 -11.17 -2.38
CA SER A 211 4.05 -10.42 -1.15
C SER A 211 5.00 -11.14 -0.19
N ASN A 212 6.30 -10.93 -0.37
CA ASN A 212 7.29 -11.48 0.53
C ASN A 212 7.75 -10.29 1.34
N ASN A 213 7.61 -10.43 2.66
CA ASN A 213 7.93 -9.43 3.68
C ASN A 213 9.15 -8.59 3.35
N SER A 214 10.16 -9.17 2.69
CA SER A 214 11.36 -8.51 2.20
C SER A 214 11.14 -7.26 1.31
N GLY A 215 10.12 -7.18 0.45
CA GLY A 215 9.87 -5.95 -0.32
C GLY A 215 9.37 -4.79 0.56
N ARG A 216 8.54 -5.12 1.54
CA ARG A 216 8.07 -4.18 2.56
C ARG A 216 9.15 -3.82 3.57
N SER A 217 9.94 -4.81 4.00
CA SER A 217 11.09 -4.59 4.88
C SER A 217 12.09 -3.67 4.21
N TYR A 218 12.37 -3.86 2.92
CA TYR A 218 13.26 -2.97 2.16
C TYR A 218 12.68 -1.56 2.02
N PHE A 219 11.39 -1.44 1.71
CA PHE A 219 10.70 -0.15 1.68
C PHE A 219 10.73 0.58 3.03
N ASN A 220 10.50 -0.14 4.13
CA ASN A 220 10.56 0.41 5.48
C ASN A 220 12.00 0.76 5.89
N PHE A 221 12.98 -0.02 5.44
CA PHE A 221 14.39 0.28 5.60
C PHE A 221 14.74 1.58 4.89
N CYS A 222 14.37 1.72 3.61
CA CYS A 222 14.56 2.95 2.84
C CYS A 222 13.95 4.15 3.56
N LYS A 223 12.71 4.04 4.03
CA LYS A 223 12.09 5.09 4.84
C LYS A 223 12.92 5.43 6.07
N THR A 224 13.39 4.44 6.82
CA THR A 224 14.20 4.66 8.03
C THR A 224 15.50 5.40 7.72
N VAL A 225 16.17 5.04 6.63
CA VAL A 225 17.40 5.71 6.17
C VAL A 225 17.11 7.15 5.73
N LEU A 226 16.04 7.35 4.97
CA LEU A 226 15.66 8.66 4.43
C LEU A 226 15.15 9.62 5.50
N LEU A 227 14.62 9.11 6.61
CA LEU A 227 14.23 9.91 7.76
C LEU A 227 15.41 10.58 8.49
N ALA A 228 16.65 10.31 8.05
CA ALA A 228 17.83 11.04 8.51
C ALA A 228 18.06 12.38 7.76
N ASP A 229 17.34 12.64 6.66
CA ASP A 229 17.39 13.90 5.92
C ASP A 229 16.11 14.72 6.19
N ASP A 230 16.26 15.87 6.86
CA ASP A 230 15.15 16.70 7.34
C ASP A 230 14.18 17.14 6.23
N LYS A 231 14.68 17.42 5.01
CA LYS A 231 13.82 17.93 3.92
C LYS A 231 12.95 16.84 3.31
N LEU A 232 13.51 15.65 3.09
CA LEU A 232 12.79 14.51 2.51
C LEU A 232 11.87 13.84 3.53
N THR A 233 12.20 13.97 4.82
CA THR A 233 11.42 13.45 5.93
C THR A 233 10.00 13.98 5.93
N THR A 234 9.80 15.28 5.75
CA THR A 234 8.46 15.89 5.80
C THR A 234 7.54 15.37 4.71
N GLU A 235 8.03 15.20 3.48
CA GLU A 235 7.20 14.73 2.36
C GLU A 235 6.84 13.23 2.49
N ILE A 236 7.81 12.38 2.83
CA ILE A 236 7.57 10.96 3.03
C ILE A 236 6.61 10.76 4.22
N TYR A 237 6.81 11.53 5.30
CA TYR A 237 5.96 11.48 6.47
C TYR A 237 4.53 11.95 6.18
N SER A 238 4.35 13.07 5.47
CA SER A 238 3.03 13.61 5.15
C SER A 238 2.22 12.64 4.29
N ARG A 239 2.83 12.07 3.24
CA ARG A 239 2.17 11.06 2.38
C ARG A 239 1.83 9.79 3.16
N SER A 240 2.76 9.32 3.99
CA SER A 240 2.51 8.12 4.79
C SER A 240 1.42 8.35 5.84
N SER A 241 1.40 9.50 6.50
CA SER A 241 0.37 9.87 7.47
C SER A 241 -1.00 10.03 6.82
N LEU A 242 -1.08 10.70 5.65
CA LEU A 242 -2.31 10.80 4.88
C LEU A 242 -2.87 9.42 4.52
N SER A 243 -2.00 8.50 4.08
CA SER A 243 -2.42 7.15 3.73
C SER A 243 -2.98 6.35 4.93
N ARG A 244 -2.42 6.58 6.13
CA ARG A 244 -2.88 5.95 7.38
C ARG A 244 -4.19 6.57 7.86
N TYR A 245 -4.29 7.90 7.82
CA TYR A 245 -5.51 8.63 8.14
C TYR A 245 -6.69 8.14 7.29
N ILE A 246 -6.52 8.07 5.97
CA ILE A 246 -7.57 7.64 5.05
C ILE A 246 -7.95 6.18 5.26
N SER A 247 -6.96 5.32 5.57
CA SER A 247 -7.23 3.94 5.96
C SER A 247 -8.04 3.86 7.26
N GLY A 248 -7.67 4.65 8.29
CA GLY A 248 -8.42 4.74 9.54
C GLY A 248 -9.86 5.19 9.31
N MET A 249 -10.07 6.23 8.49
CA MET A 249 -11.40 6.70 8.09
C MET A 249 -12.20 5.63 7.35
N PHE A 250 -11.57 4.87 6.45
CA PHE A 250 -12.23 3.75 5.78
C PHE A 250 -12.78 2.73 6.79
N TYR A 251 -11.97 2.31 7.77
CA TYR A 251 -12.44 1.38 8.79
C TYR A 251 -13.52 1.98 9.69
N ALA A 252 -13.39 3.25 10.07
CA ALA A 252 -14.38 3.95 10.87
C ALA A 252 -15.74 4.03 10.16
N LEU A 253 -15.74 4.31 8.84
CA LEU A 253 -16.95 4.32 8.01
C LEU A 253 -17.57 2.93 7.87
N VAL A 254 -16.76 1.90 7.62
CA VAL A 254 -17.25 0.51 7.54
C VAL A 254 -17.90 0.08 8.85
N MET A 255 -17.25 0.33 9.98
CA MET A 255 -17.81 0.03 11.31
C MET A 255 -19.07 0.86 11.57
N GLY A 256 -19.08 2.14 11.17
CA GLY A 256 -20.27 2.99 11.23
C GLY A 256 -21.45 2.40 10.47
N ILE A 257 -21.26 1.95 9.23
CA ILE A 257 -22.30 1.28 8.44
C ILE A 257 -22.81 0.02 9.15
N VAL A 258 -21.92 -0.80 9.71
CA VAL A 258 -22.31 -2.02 10.44
C VAL A 258 -23.18 -1.66 11.65
N LEU A 259 -22.78 -0.67 12.45
CA LEU A 259 -23.53 -0.22 13.61
C LEU A 259 -24.90 0.37 13.24
N LEU A 260 -24.96 1.21 12.19
CA LEU A 260 -26.20 1.79 11.69
C LEU A 260 -27.15 0.73 11.13
N THR A 261 -26.62 -0.24 10.38
CA THR A 261 -27.40 -1.37 9.85
C THR A 261 -28.00 -2.19 10.97
N PHE A 262 -27.20 -2.52 11.99
CA PHE A 262 -27.65 -3.26 13.16
C PHE A 262 -28.78 -2.50 13.90
N THR A 263 -28.61 -1.19 14.09
CA THR A 263 -29.60 -0.33 14.75
C THR A 263 -30.91 -0.28 13.96
N LEU A 264 -30.82 -0.09 12.64
CA LEU A 264 -31.97 -0.02 11.75
C LEU A 264 -32.75 -1.35 11.74
N LEU A 265 -32.05 -2.49 11.67
CA LEU A 265 -32.67 -3.81 11.72
C LEU A 265 -33.41 -4.02 13.04
N LEU A 266 -32.80 -3.63 14.16
CA LEU A 266 -33.42 -3.76 15.46
C LEU A 266 -34.65 -2.86 15.63
N GLN A 267 -34.59 -1.61 15.16
CA GLN A 267 -35.75 -0.70 15.13
C GLN A 267 -36.88 -1.26 14.26
N LEU A 268 -36.54 -1.84 13.09
CA LEU A 268 -37.51 -2.44 12.19
C LEU A 268 -38.18 -3.67 12.83
N ILE A 269 -37.42 -4.52 13.53
CA ILE A 269 -37.94 -5.73 14.17
C ILE A 269 -38.80 -5.39 15.39
N LEU A 270 -38.31 -4.52 16.28
CA LEU A 270 -38.96 -4.25 17.58
C LEU A 270 -40.06 -3.20 17.49
N LEU A 271 -39.86 -2.14 16.71
CA LEU A 271 -40.78 -1.00 16.65
C LEU A 271 -41.54 -0.91 15.32
N LYS A 272 -41.18 -1.71 14.32
CA LYS A 272 -41.71 -1.61 12.95
C LYS A 272 -41.54 -0.21 12.35
N LEU A 273 -40.56 0.55 12.83
CA LEU A 273 -40.28 1.92 12.40
C LEU A 273 -39.08 1.92 11.46
N LEU A 274 -39.24 2.54 10.30
CA LEU A 274 -38.16 2.78 9.36
C LEU A 274 -37.59 4.18 9.58
N ASN A 275 -36.34 4.26 10.06
CA ASN A 275 -35.69 5.54 10.31
C ASN A 275 -34.94 6.03 9.05
N LEU A 276 -35.58 6.91 8.28
CA LEU A 276 -35.04 7.46 7.04
C LEU A 276 -33.71 8.22 7.24
N LEU A 277 -33.50 8.82 8.42
CA LEU A 277 -32.25 9.52 8.73
C LEU A 277 -31.06 8.54 8.78
N LEU A 278 -31.23 7.37 9.40
CA LEU A 278 -30.17 6.36 9.45
C LEU A 278 -29.83 5.83 8.06
N ILE A 279 -30.84 5.62 7.21
CA ILE A 279 -30.66 5.19 5.82
C ILE A 279 -29.88 6.25 5.03
N PHE A 280 -30.25 7.52 5.17
CA PHE A 280 -29.55 8.63 4.52
C PHE A 280 -28.07 8.69 4.97
N MET A 281 -27.79 8.58 6.27
CA MET A 281 -26.44 8.53 6.80
C MET A 281 -25.63 7.35 6.25
N MET A 282 -26.24 6.16 6.18
CA MET A 282 -25.60 4.98 5.57
C MET A 282 -25.25 5.21 4.10
N LEU A 283 -26.13 5.87 3.33
CA LEU A 283 -25.87 6.20 1.93
C LEU A 283 -24.67 7.16 1.80
N VAL A 284 -24.61 8.20 2.63
CA VAL A 284 -23.46 9.13 2.66
C VAL A 284 -22.16 8.38 2.98
N TYR A 285 -22.18 7.49 3.97
CA TYR A 285 -21.00 6.69 4.33
C TYR A 285 -20.58 5.76 3.21
N PHE A 286 -21.55 5.14 2.53
CA PHE A 286 -21.29 4.27 1.39
C PHE A 286 -20.60 5.03 0.26
N VAL A 287 -21.11 6.21 -0.10
CA VAL A 287 -20.47 7.08 -1.11
C VAL A 287 -19.06 7.48 -0.69
N ALA A 288 -18.85 7.85 0.58
CA ALA A 288 -17.51 8.18 1.10
C ALA A 288 -16.54 6.98 1.01
N ILE A 289 -17.01 5.77 1.32
CA ILE A 289 -16.21 4.55 1.16
C ILE A 289 -15.82 4.33 -0.30
N LEU A 290 -16.75 4.49 -1.24
CA LEU A 290 -16.45 4.36 -2.67
C LEU A 290 -15.40 5.37 -3.13
N ALA A 291 -15.53 6.63 -2.70
CA ALA A 291 -14.55 7.67 -2.99
C ALA A 291 -13.16 7.33 -2.43
N ILE A 292 -13.07 6.80 -1.20
CA ILE A 292 -11.81 6.33 -0.62
C ILE A 292 -11.25 5.16 -1.42
N LEU A 293 -12.05 4.16 -1.74
CA LEU A 293 -11.62 2.97 -2.49
C LEU A 293 -11.09 3.32 -3.87
N GLN A 294 -11.68 4.31 -4.54
CA GLN A 294 -11.21 4.80 -5.84
C GLN A 294 -9.84 5.51 -5.73
N ASN A 295 -9.62 6.31 -4.69
CA ASN A 295 -8.45 7.19 -4.60
C ASN A 295 -7.27 6.62 -3.80
N LEU A 296 -7.50 5.68 -2.88
CA LEU A 296 -6.51 5.21 -1.92
C LEU A 296 -5.25 4.67 -2.60
N ARG A 297 -5.39 3.83 -3.63
CA ARG A 297 -4.25 3.27 -4.35
C ARG A 297 -3.42 4.32 -5.06
N TYR A 298 -4.03 5.36 -5.65
CA TYR A 298 -3.28 6.46 -6.27
C TYR A 298 -2.42 7.20 -5.26
N MET A 299 -2.94 7.45 -4.05
CA MET A 299 -2.15 8.07 -2.97
C MET A 299 -0.99 7.16 -2.52
N ARG A 300 -1.23 5.86 -2.41
CA ARG A 300 -0.20 4.87 -2.03
C ARG A 300 0.87 4.71 -3.11
N VAL A 301 0.48 4.77 -4.39
CA VAL A 301 1.40 4.80 -5.52
C VAL A 301 2.30 6.04 -5.43
N SER A 302 1.71 7.20 -5.17
CA SER A 302 2.44 8.45 -4.97
C SER A 302 3.43 8.35 -3.79
N GLU A 303 3.04 7.72 -2.68
CA GLU A 303 3.93 7.43 -1.55
C GLU A 303 5.11 6.53 -1.97
N ALA A 304 4.85 5.48 -2.76
CA ALA A 304 5.88 4.56 -3.24
C ALA A 304 6.89 5.27 -4.17
N GLN A 305 6.41 6.12 -5.07
CA GLN A 305 7.25 6.93 -5.95
C GLN A 305 8.17 7.88 -5.18
N THR A 306 7.65 8.58 -4.16
CA THR A 306 8.47 9.51 -3.36
C THR A 306 9.59 8.78 -2.63
N VAL A 307 9.30 7.61 -2.04
CA VAL A 307 10.33 6.81 -1.38
C VAL A 307 11.36 6.31 -2.39
N PHE A 308 10.92 5.80 -3.54
CA PHE A 308 11.82 5.35 -4.60
C PHE A 308 12.74 6.49 -5.10
N TYR A 309 12.16 7.64 -5.43
CA TYR A 309 12.90 8.83 -5.88
C TYR A 309 13.92 9.28 -4.82
N SER A 310 13.51 9.34 -3.56
CA SER A 310 14.37 9.72 -2.45
C SER A 310 15.50 8.72 -2.23
N SER A 311 15.23 7.42 -2.38
CA SER A 311 16.25 6.36 -2.34
C SER A 311 17.26 6.50 -3.47
N PHE A 312 16.81 6.81 -4.70
CA PHE A 312 17.71 7.03 -5.83
C PHE A 312 18.58 8.27 -5.65
N LYS A 313 18.00 9.37 -5.17
CA LYS A 313 18.72 10.61 -4.88
C LYS A 313 19.83 10.38 -3.84
N ASN A 314 19.58 9.55 -2.84
CA ASN A 314 20.52 9.20 -1.78
C ASN A 314 21.25 7.87 -2.00
N ARG A 315 21.32 7.35 -3.25
CA ARG A 315 21.87 6.02 -3.56
C ARG A 315 23.29 5.79 -3.03
N ASP A 316 24.11 6.82 -2.94
CA ASP A 316 25.48 6.73 -2.40
C ASP A 316 25.48 6.35 -0.90
N SER A 317 24.41 6.68 -0.17
CA SER A 317 24.23 6.25 1.22
C SER A 317 23.84 4.78 1.36
N PHE A 318 23.35 4.16 0.27
CA PHE A 318 22.95 2.75 0.20
C PHE A 318 24.07 1.84 -0.34
N ASP A 319 25.19 2.41 -0.81
CA ASP A 319 26.32 1.64 -1.33
C ASP A 319 27.15 1.05 -0.17
N PHE A 320 26.74 -0.13 0.29
CA PHE A 320 27.44 -0.86 1.35
C PHE A 320 28.81 -1.38 0.93
N SER A 321 29.09 -1.47 -0.37
CA SER A 321 30.35 -2.01 -0.89
C SER A 321 31.54 -1.10 -0.57
N LYS A 322 31.35 0.22 -0.60
CA LYS A 322 32.40 1.18 -0.24
C LYS A 322 32.76 1.16 1.25
N LYS A 323 31.85 0.75 2.13
CA LYS A 323 32.13 0.72 3.58
C LYS A 323 33.03 -0.43 4.01
N SER A 324 32.99 -1.58 3.33
CA SER A 324 33.85 -2.73 3.69
C SER A 324 35.32 -2.53 3.35
N ASP A 325 35.64 -1.67 2.38
CA ASP A 325 37.02 -1.39 2.00
C ASP A 325 37.62 -0.30 2.91
N SER A 326 36.83 0.70 3.31
CA SER A 326 37.27 1.74 4.26
C SER A 326 37.54 1.25 5.69
N SER A 327 37.11 0.04 6.05
CA SER A 327 37.37 -0.57 7.36
C SER A 327 38.57 -1.51 7.38
N LYS A 328 39.27 -1.70 6.24
CA LYS A 328 40.52 -2.47 6.19
C LYS A 328 41.77 -1.59 6.28
N ASP A 329 41.60 -0.27 6.16
CA ASP A 329 42.66 0.73 6.29
C ASP A 329 42.70 1.41 7.67
N LYS A 330 42.08 0.79 8.68
CA LYS A 330 42.21 1.11 10.10
C LYS A 330 42.48 -0.18 10.86
#